data_AF-K2ECY7-F1
#
_entry.id   AF-K2ECY7-F1
#
_cell.length_a   1.000
_cell.length_b   1.000
_cell.length_c   1.000
_cell.angle_alpha   90.00
_cell.angle_beta   90.00
_cell.angle_gamma   90.00
#
_symmetry.space_group_name_H-M   'P 1'
#
loop_
_entity.id
_entity.type
_entity.pdbx_description
1 polymer ?
#
loop_
_entity_poly.entity_id
_entity_poly.type
_entity_poly.pdbx_seq_one_letter_code
_entity_poly.pdbx_strand_id
1 'polypeptide(L)'
;IKQHGIRNGAQTTIAPTGTISTVAGVEGYGCEPAFALAYLRNVYQAAGDEGTLTLTYVSPYFEEALTKLGYDSETRKRIVDKVVQTGTCQNVSELPEKIRNVFVVSADITPDEHVTLQASIQAFIDNSISKTCNFPENAPLEDVAKAYMLGWELGCKGLTVYVTGSRQEVVLETKETKEKKASLEDNSVVVGAVSKSTMDRAYKLIGTTYKVLTPQGRAFITINKGNDGSPFEVFANVGKAGSDVTALSEALGRLISGWLRDSNDKLKTLKEIVVQLIGIGGARSVGIGAKRVSSVPDAVAKVLAEEYGVQIRSNGSNLVEENKKEVSVFSYINMCPECGNTSLVQQEGCSKCFECGFSVC
;
A
#
# COMPACT_ATOMS: atom_id res chain seq x y z
N ILE A 1 36.69 14.25 21.19
CA ILE A 1 36.96 13.26 20.11
C ILE A 1 38.44 12.87 20.05
N LYS A 2 39.38 13.78 19.72
CA LYS A 2 40.80 13.38 19.55
C LYS A 2 41.45 12.68 20.77
N GLN A 3 41.07 13.05 21.99
CA GLN A 3 41.67 12.49 23.21
C GLN A 3 41.03 11.17 23.67
N HIS A 4 39.73 10.97 23.43
CA HIS A 4 38.94 9.88 24.02
C HIS A 4 38.08 9.10 23.01
N GLY A 5 38.13 9.45 21.73
CA GLY A 5 37.31 8.87 20.67
C GLY A 5 35.86 9.33 20.65
N ILE A 6 35.05 8.63 19.86
CA ILE A 6 33.58 8.62 19.84
C ILE A 6 33.11 7.17 19.92
N ARG A 7 31.94 6.94 20.53
CA ARG A 7 31.36 5.60 20.64
C ARG A 7 30.53 5.20 19.42
N ASN A 8 29.86 6.18 18.80
CA ASN A 8 28.91 5.98 17.71
C ASN A 8 29.42 6.71 16.47
N GLY A 9 29.35 6.07 15.30
CA GLY A 9 29.79 6.66 14.02
C GLY A 9 28.85 7.73 13.46
N ALA A 10 27.58 7.69 13.85
CA ALA A 10 26.56 8.70 13.59
C ALA A 10 25.58 8.73 14.78
N GLN A 11 24.99 9.89 15.06
CA GLN A 11 24.24 10.17 16.29
C GLN A 11 22.95 10.97 16.05
N THR A 12 22.81 11.70 14.96
CA THR A 12 21.71 12.64 14.74
C THR A 12 20.92 12.33 13.47
N THR A 13 19.60 12.40 13.58
CA THR A 13 18.66 12.22 12.47
C THR A 13 17.37 12.95 12.81
N ILE A 14 16.59 13.33 11.81
CA ILE A 14 15.23 13.80 12.01
C ILE A 14 14.29 12.83 11.33
N ALA A 15 13.66 11.99 12.14
CA ALA A 15 12.68 11.01 11.68
C ALA A 15 11.28 11.65 11.57
N PRO A 16 10.36 11.07 10.78
CA PRO A 16 8.95 11.45 10.87
C PRO A 16 8.41 11.05 12.24
N THR A 17 7.77 12.00 12.94
CA THR A 17 7.30 11.79 14.32
C THR A 17 5.78 11.79 14.45
N GLY A 18 5.03 11.50 13.37
CA GLY A 18 3.57 11.61 13.33
C GLY A 18 2.84 11.07 14.58
N THR A 19 3.09 9.81 14.94
CA THR A 19 2.46 9.18 16.12
C THR A 19 2.95 9.78 17.44
N ILE A 20 4.26 9.92 17.62
CA ILE A 20 4.82 10.37 18.91
C ILE A 20 4.58 11.87 19.17
N SER A 21 4.57 12.71 18.13
CA SER A 21 4.17 14.12 18.21
C SER A 21 2.69 14.25 18.56
N THR A 22 1.83 13.40 17.99
CA THR A 22 0.41 13.37 18.36
C THR A 22 0.24 13.04 19.84
N VAL A 23 0.98 12.05 20.35
CA VAL A 23 0.96 11.70 21.79
C VAL A 23 1.53 12.84 22.65
N ALA A 24 2.57 13.53 22.17
CA ALA A 24 3.18 14.66 22.87
C ALA A 24 2.37 15.97 22.76
N GLY A 25 1.30 16.01 21.95
CA GLY A 25 0.51 17.22 21.72
C GLY A 25 1.24 18.30 20.91
N VAL A 26 2.21 17.91 20.07
CA VAL A 26 3.00 18.84 19.23
C VAL A 26 2.43 18.85 17.81
N GLU A 27 2.27 20.05 17.26
CA GLU A 27 1.64 20.29 15.95
C GLU A 27 2.61 20.10 14.78
N GLY A 28 3.91 20.31 15.02
CA GLY A 28 4.99 20.02 14.08
C GLY A 28 5.46 18.57 14.18
N TYR A 29 5.62 17.92 13.04
CA TYR A 29 6.15 16.56 12.94
C TYR A 29 7.64 16.60 12.59
N GLY A 30 8.52 16.39 13.56
CA GLY A 30 9.96 16.48 13.39
C GLY A 30 10.40 17.93 13.16
N CYS A 31 10.81 18.23 11.93
CA CYS A 31 11.16 19.60 11.48
C CYS A 31 10.13 20.19 10.51
N GLU A 32 8.96 19.56 10.38
CA GLU A 32 7.87 20.06 9.56
C GLU A 32 7.19 21.27 10.22
N PRO A 33 6.81 22.29 9.45
CA PRO A 33 5.85 23.29 9.92
C PRO A 33 4.49 22.64 10.19
N ALA A 34 3.62 23.33 10.93
CA ALA A 34 2.24 22.88 11.12
C ALA A 34 1.56 22.71 9.75
N PHE A 35 0.84 21.59 9.56
CA PHE A 35 0.15 21.31 8.29
C PHE A 35 -0.97 22.33 8.03
N ALA A 36 -1.80 22.57 9.04
CA ALA A 36 -2.87 23.55 9.04
C ALA A 36 -3.17 23.97 10.49
N LEU A 37 -3.62 25.20 10.69
CA LEU A 37 -4.03 25.71 12.01
C LEU A 37 -5.38 25.14 12.45
N ALA A 38 -6.22 24.77 11.50
CA ALA A 38 -7.44 24.04 11.75
C ALA A 38 -7.76 23.11 10.58
N TYR A 39 -8.15 21.88 10.88
CA TYR A 39 -8.41 20.86 9.87
C TYR A 39 -9.38 19.79 10.37
N LEU A 40 -9.89 18.99 9.44
CA LEU A 40 -10.77 17.87 9.75
C LEU A 40 -9.94 16.60 9.88
N ARG A 41 -10.14 15.87 10.98
CA ARG A 41 -9.49 14.58 11.23
C ARG A 41 -10.54 13.49 11.21
N ASN A 42 -10.38 12.55 10.27
CA ASN A 42 -11.22 11.36 10.20
C ASN A 42 -10.70 10.33 11.21
N VAL A 43 -11.55 9.93 12.16
CA VAL A 43 -11.25 8.87 13.12
C VAL A 43 -12.09 7.65 12.77
N TYR A 44 -11.42 6.54 12.48
CA TYR A 44 -12.08 5.25 12.31
C TYR A 44 -12.51 4.74 13.68
N GLN A 45 -13.82 4.62 13.91
CA GLN A 45 -14.33 4.02 15.15
C GLN A 45 -14.01 2.53 15.13
N ALA A 46 -13.32 2.05 16.16
CA ALA A 46 -12.98 0.64 16.34
C ALA A 46 -14.20 -0.23 16.74
N ALA A 47 -15.42 0.32 16.75
CA ALA A 47 -16.62 -0.35 17.22
C ALA A 47 -17.78 -0.12 16.25
N GLY A 48 -18.02 -1.12 15.39
CA GLY A 48 -19.36 -1.53 14.95
C GLY A 48 -20.09 -0.71 13.90
N ASP A 49 -19.83 0.59 13.76
CA ASP A 49 -20.50 1.43 12.75
C ASP A 49 -19.48 1.92 11.71
N GLU A 50 -19.82 1.74 10.43
CA GLU A 50 -19.07 2.22 9.25
C GLU A 50 -19.08 3.76 9.11
N GLY A 51 -19.06 4.48 10.23
CA GLY A 51 -19.03 5.94 10.28
C GLY A 51 -17.62 6.45 10.56
N THR A 52 -17.02 7.16 9.60
CA THR A 52 -15.85 8.01 9.89
C THR A 52 -16.31 9.21 10.72
N LEU A 53 -15.96 9.26 12.02
CA LEU A 53 -16.20 10.44 12.83
C LEU A 53 -15.22 11.53 12.37
N THR A 54 -15.73 12.59 11.75
CA THR A 54 -14.93 13.75 11.37
C THR A 54 -14.89 14.72 12.55
N LEU A 55 -13.72 14.88 13.18
CA LEU A 55 -13.51 15.85 14.25
C LEU A 55 -12.78 17.08 13.72
N THR A 56 -13.21 18.28 14.12
CA THR A 56 -12.47 19.51 13.83
C THR A 56 -11.35 19.67 14.86
N TYR A 57 -10.13 19.77 14.37
CA TYR A 57 -8.96 20.14 15.15
C TYR A 57 -8.66 21.63 14.93
N VAL A 58 -8.29 22.34 16.00
CA VAL A 58 -7.82 23.73 15.97
C VAL A 58 -6.56 23.81 16.82
N SER A 59 -5.59 24.60 16.36
CA SER A 59 -4.32 24.81 17.04
C SER A 59 -4.52 25.45 18.42
N PRO A 60 -4.08 24.80 19.52
CA PRO A 60 -4.22 25.36 20.86
C PRO A 60 -3.50 26.70 21.02
N TYR A 61 -2.32 26.85 20.40
CA TYR A 61 -1.54 28.09 20.45
C TYR A 61 -2.20 29.20 19.64
N PHE A 62 -2.87 28.86 18.54
CA PHE A 62 -3.64 29.82 17.77
C PHE A 62 -4.86 30.31 18.58
N GLU A 63 -5.62 29.41 19.22
CA GLU A 63 -6.74 29.79 20.10
C GLU A 63 -6.29 30.68 21.27
N GLU A 64 -5.14 30.36 21.87
CA GLU A 64 -4.55 31.17 22.93
C GLU A 64 -4.19 32.57 22.43
N ALA A 65 -3.58 32.67 21.25
CA ALA A 65 -3.24 33.95 20.62
C ALA A 65 -4.50 34.79 20.34
N LEU A 66 -5.56 34.18 19.80
CA LEU A 66 -6.83 34.87 19.58
C LEU A 66 -7.45 35.39 20.89
N THR A 67 -7.32 34.61 21.97
CA THR A 67 -7.80 35.00 23.31
C THR A 67 -7.00 36.18 23.87
N LYS A 68 -5.68 36.18 23.67
CA LYS A 68 -4.77 37.27 24.10
C LYS A 68 -4.98 38.58 23.32
N LEU A 69 -5.48 38.51 22.08
CA LEU A 69 -5.87 39.68 21.31
C LEU A 69 -7.15 40.36 21.84
N GLY A 70 -7.85 39.73 22.78
CA GLY A 70 -9.06 40.27 23.38
C GLY A 70 -10.30 40.14 22.50
N TYR A 71 -10.28 39.28 21.48
CA TYR A 71 -11.47 39.02 20.66
C TYR A 71 -12.56 38.30 21.46
N ASP A 72 -13.80 38.73 21.27
CA ASP A 72 -14.97 38.08 21.83
C ASP A 72 -15.15 36.64 21.25
N SER A 73 -16.03 35.86 21.85
CA SER A 73 -16.29 34.47 21.42
C SER A 73 -16.81 34.35 19.98
N GLU A 74 -17.58 35.33 19.50
CA GLU A 74 -18.19 35.31 18.17
C GLU A 74 -17.15 35.61 17.09
N THR A 75 -16.33 36.64 17.31
CA THR A 75 -15.20 37.01 16.46
C THR A 75 -14.19 35.86 16.35
N ARG A 76 -13.84 35.23 17.49
CA ARG A 76 -12.93 34.06 17.50
C ARG A 76 -13.50 32.91 16.70
N LYS A 77 -14.78 32.57 16.91
CA LYS A 77 -15.45 31.51 16.15
C LYS A 77 -15.44 31.80 14.65
N ARG A 78 -15.77 33.03 14.23
CA ARG A 78 -15.74 33.43 12.82
C ARG A 78 -14.34 33.29 12.19
N ILE A 79 -13.30 33.65 12.93
CA ILE A 79 -11.91 33.49 12.47
C ILE A 79 -11.58 32.01 12.33
N VAL A 80 -11.88 31.19 13.34
CA VAL A 80 -11.65 29.74 13.30
C VAL A 80 -12.41 29.09 12.13
N ASP A 81 -13.67 29.46 11.91
CA ASP A 81 -14.48 28.93 10.80
C ASP A 81 -13.85 29.24 9.42
N LYS A 82 -13.28 30.44 9.23
CA LYS A 82 -12.51 30.80 8.02
C LYS A 82 -11.23 29.97 7.88
N VAL A 83 -10.53 29.73 8.98
CA VAL A 83 -9.28 28.97 9.01
C VAL A 83 -9.53 27.47 8.81
N VAL A 84 -10.63 26.91 9.29
CA VAL A 84 -11.02 25.50 9.03
C VAL A 84 -11.25 25.24 7.54
N GLN A 85 -11.74 26.25 6.81
CA GLN A 85 -11.95 26.14 5.36
C GLN A 85 -10.64 25.98 4.59
N THR A 86 -9.69 26.88 4.83
CA THR A 86 -8.46 27.01 4.04
C THR A 86 -7.24 26.34 4.69
N GLY A 87 -7.30 26.04 5.98
CA GLY A 87 -6.18 25.57 6.81
C GLY A 87 -5.22 26.66 7.28
N THR A 88 -5.32 27.88 6.77
CA THR A 88 -4.38 28.99 6.99
C THR A 88 -5.07 30.27 7.47
N CYS A 89 -4.32 31.14 8.14
CA CYS A 89 -4.82 32.44 8.60
C CYS A 89 -4.35 33.64 7.75
N GLN A 90 -3.55 33.42 6.69
CA GLN A 90 -2.92 34.52 5.92
C GLN A 90 -3.93 35.49 5.30
N ASN A 91 -5.11 34.98 4.88
CA ASN A 91 -6.15 35.77 4.23
C ASN A 91 -7.22 36.31 5.19
N VAL A 92 -7.01 36.21 6.51
CA VAL A 92 -7.96 36.70 7.51
C VAL A 92 -7.62 38.15 7.85
N SER A 93 -8.32 39.10 7.22
CA SER A 93 -8.13 40.55 7.39
C SER A 93 -8.30 41.05 8.83
N GLU A 94 -9.08 40.34 9.64
CA GLU A 94 -9.31 40.68 11.03
C GLU A 94 -8.06 40.48 11.91
N LEU A 95 -7.08 39.69 11.46
CA LEU A 95 -5.87 39.38 12.22
C LEU A 95 -4.75 40.38 11.95
N PRO A 96 -4.07 40.88 13.01
CA PRO A 96 -2.86 41.66 12.85
C PRO A 96 -1.80 40.90 12.05
N GLU A 97 -1.02 41.62 11.25
CA GLU A 97 0.06 41.05 10.43
C GLU A 97 1.05 40.24 11.28
N LYS A 98 1.40 40.72 12.48
CA LYS A 98 2.27 40.00 13.40
C LYS A 98 1.77 38.61 13.77
N ILE A 99 0.45 38.42 13.85
CA ILE A 99 -0.15 37.11 14.15
C ILE A 99 -0.05 36.22 12.92
N ARG A 100 -0.41 36.75 11.74
CA ARG A 100 -0.32 36.03 10.46
C ARG A 100 1.12 35.57 10.15
N ASN A 101 2.12 36.40 10.46
CA ASN A 101 3.54 36.07 10.26
C ASN A 101 4.07 35.02 11.25
N VAL A 102 3.42 34.83 12.41
CA VAL A 102 3.80 33.79 13.39
C VAL A 102 3.12 32.46 13.05
N PHE A 103 1.84 32.51 12.69
CA PHE A 103 1.02 31.33 12.42
C PHE A 103 1.02 30.98 10.93
N VAL A 104 2.21 30.74 10.39
CA VAL A 104 2.42 30.21 9.04
C VAL A 104 2.28 28.69 9.04
N VAL A 105 1.59 28.15 8.04
CA VAL A 105 1.43 26.70 7.85
C VAL A 105 2.24 26.22 6.65
N SER A 106 2.34 24.91 6.46
CA SER A 106 3.15 24.36 5.36
C SER A 106 2.75 24.87 3.97
N ALA A 107 1.47 25.16 3.74
CA ALA A 107 1.00 25.67 2.45
C ALA A 107 1.35 27.15 2.21
N ASP A 108 1.72 27.89 3.28
CA ASP A 108 2.13 29.30 3.18
C ASP A 108 3.62 29.43 2.83
N ILE A 109 4.39 28.35 2.96
CA ILE A 109 5.85 28.32 2.79
C ILE A 109 6.17 27.90 1.36
N THR A 110 7.06 28.64 0.71
CA THR A 110 7.47 28.34 -0.66
C THR A 110 8.34 27.07 -0.71
N PRO A 111 8.38 26.36 -1.86
CA PRO A 111 9.27 25.22 -2.03
C PRO A 111 10.74 25.53 -1.73
N ASP A 112 11.23 26.69 -2.17
CA ASP A 112 12.62 27.12 -1.94
C ASP A 112 12.91 27.34 -0.45
N GLU A 113 11.97 27.90 0.31
CA GLU A 113 12.07 28.04 1.76
C GLU A 113 12.06 26.68 2.46
N HIS A 114 11.22 25.74 2.02
CA HIS A 114 11.24 24.37 2.54
C HIS A 114 12.60 23.69 2.35
N VAL A 115 13.20 23.81 1.16
CA VAL A 115 14.51 23.23 0.87
C VAL A 115 15.61 23.94 1.66
N THR A 116 15.57 25.27 1.73
CA THR A 116 16.55 26.08 2.47
C THR A 116 16.53 25.76 3.97
N LEU A 117 15.33 25.60 4.55
CA LEU A 117 15.18 25.15 5.93
C LEU A 117 15.83 23.78 6.14
N GLN A 118 15.53 22.81 5.26
CA GLN A 118 16.12 21.48 5.35
C GLN A 118 17.65 21.53 5.27
N ALA A 119 18.21 22.29 4.33
CA ALA A 119 19.65 22.45 4.16
C ALA A 119 20.31 23.05 5.40
N SER A 120 19.69 24.08 6.00
CA SER A 120 20.21 24.74 7.19
C SER A 120 20.33 23.79 8.39
N ILE A 121 19.39 22.86 8.52
CA ILE A 121 19.40 21.84 9.58
C ILE A 121 20.35 20.69 9.21
N GLN A 122 20.41 20.30 7.93
CA GLN A 122 21.25 19.20 7.44
C GLN A 122 22.74 19.40 7.75
N ALA A 123 23.20 20.66 7.84
CA ALA A 123 24.56 21.02 8.24
C ALA A 123 24.98 20.46 9.62
N PHE A 124 24.02 20.17 10.50
CA PHE A 124 24.25 19.66 11.85
C PHE A 124 23.76 18.21 12.05
N ILE A 125 23.30 17.56 10.97
CA ILE A 125 22.77 16.20 10.98
C ILE A 125 23.70 15.25 10.24
N ASP A 126 24.21 14.22 10.92
CA ASP A 126 25.16 13.26 10.36
C ASP A 126 24.49 12.15 9.53
N ASN A 127 23.28 11.72 9.90
CA ASN A 127 22.42 10.91 9.04
C ASN A 127 21.60 11.81 8.09
N SER A 128 20.32 11.52 7.86
CA SER A 128 19.45 12.28 6.96
C SER A 128 18.26 12.91 7.72
N ILE A 129 17.44 13.65 6.98
CA ILE A 129 16.26 14.34 7.49
C ILE A 129 15.06 13.86 6.68
N SER A 130 14.01 13.45 7.36
CA SER A 130 12.68 13.28 6.79
C SER A 130 11.97 14.63 6.77
N LYS A 131 12.03 15.31 5.63
CA LYS A 131 11.33 16.58 5.38
C LYS A 131 10.63 16.53 4.03
N THR A 132 9.41 17.03 4.00
CA THR A 132 8.55 17.13 2.83
C THR A 132 8.57 18.57 2.30
N CYS A 133 8.87 18.73 1.02
CA CYS A 133 8.69 19.97 0.29
C CYS A 133 7.28 19.96 -0.31
N ASN A 134 6.36 20.72 0.28
CA ASN A 134 4.99 20.79 -0.18
C ASN A 134 4.86 21.76 -1.35
N PHE A 135 4.05 21.38 -2.34
CA PHE A 135 3.75 22.16 -3.53
C PHE A 135 2.24 22.33 -3.70
N PRO A 136 1.80 23.45 -4.30
CA PRO A 136 0.40 23.66 -4.66
C PRO A 136 -0.03 22.68 -5.77
N GLU A 137 -1.34 22.48 -5.91
CA GLU A 137 -1.93 21.51 -6.84
C GLU A 137 -1.53 21.70 -8.31
N ASN A 138 -1.33 22.96 -8.72
CA ASN A 138 -0.97 23.33 -10.08
C ASN A 138 0.53 23.59 -10.26
N ALA A 139 1.37 23.03 -9.39
CA ALA A 139 2.82 23.22 -9.47
C ALA A 139 3.38 22.69 -10.81
N PRO A 140 4.08 23.52 -11.60
CA PRO A 140 4.76 23.07 -12.80
C PRO A 140 5.84 22.03 -12.48
N LEU A 141 6.01 21.07 -13.39
CA LEU A 141 7.08 20.06 -13.29
C LEU A 141 8.47 20.70 -13.22
N GLU A 142 8.67 21.84 -13.89
CA GLU A 142 9.90 22.61 -13.84
C GLU A 142 10.22 23.13 -12.44
N ASP A 143 9.21 23.53 -11.66
CA ASP A 143 9.43 24.05 -10.31
C ASP A 143 9.78 22.92 -9.33
N VAL A 144 9.19 21.75 -9.51
CA VAL A 144 9.59 20.53 -8.78
C VAL A 144 11.04 20.16 -9.11
N ALA A 145 11.43 20.23 -10.39
CA ALA A 145 12.81 19.97 -10.82
C ALA A 145 13.79 20.97 -10.18
N LYS A 146 13.43 22.27 -10.14
CA LYS A 146 14.24 23.30 -9.47
C LYS A 146 14.44 23.00 -7.99
N ALA A 147 13.42 22.55 -7.26
CA ALA A 147 13.58 22.21 -5.85
C ALA A 147 14.56 21.04 -5.62
N TYR A 148 14.54 20.02 -6.49
CA TYR A 148 15.54 18.95 -6.45
C TYR A 148 16.96 19.47 -6.71
N MET A 149 17.13 20.33 -7.71
CA MET A 149 18.43 20.93 -8.03
C MET A 149 18.93 21.82 -6.89
N LEU A 150 18.07 22.66 -6.32
CA LEU A 150 18.38 23.50 -5.16
C LEU A 150 18.79 22.64 -3.95
N GLY A 151 18.08 21.55 -3.69
CA GLY A 151 18.42 20.63 -2.61
C GLY A 151 19.81 20.02 -2.79
N TRP A 152 20.15 19.61 -4.02
CA TRP A 152 21.47 19.10 -4.34
C TRP A 152 22.56 20.17 -4.19
N GLU A 153 22.34 21.39 -4.70
CA GLU A 153 23.27 22.53 -4.60
C GLU A 153 23.55 22.93 -3.16
N LEU A 154 22.53 22.86 -2.29
CA LEU A 154 22.65 23.20 -0.86
C LEU A 154 23.14 22.02 0.00
N GLY A 155 23.43 20.85 -0.59
CA GLY A 155 24.00 19.70 0.12
C GLY A 155 22.99 18.89 0.94
N CYS A 156 21.69 18.95 0.62
CA CYS A 156 20.70 18.04 1.18
C CYS A 156 21.01 16.59 0.77
N LYS A 157 20.94 15.66 1.73
CA LYS A 157 21.22 14.22 1.47
C LYS A 157 20.05 13.48 0.80
N GLY A 158 18.88 14.09 0.77
CA GLY A 158 17.67 13.60 0.12
C GLY A 158 16.60 14.68 0.13
N LEU A 159 15.59 14.55 -0.72
CA LEU A 159 14.46 15.48 -0.78
C LEU A 159 13.19 14.72 -1.11
N THR A 160 12.12 14.96 -0.34
CA THR A 160 10.79 14.42 -0.61
C THR A 160 9.91 15.56 -1.08
N VAL A 161 9.18 15.36 -2.18
CA VAL A 161 8.22 16.34 -2.71
C VAL A 161 6.81 15.78 -2.55
N TYR A 162 5.88 16.65 -2.16
CA TYR A 162 4.45 16.35 -2.17
C TYR A 162 3.69 17.47 -2.87
N VAL A 163 3.06 17.14 -4.00
CA VAL A 163 2.17 18.05 -4.73
C VAL A 163 0.75 17.83 -4.21
N THR A 164 0.10 18.90 -3.74
CA THR A 164 -1.28 18.84 -3.25
C THR A 164 -2.20 18.26 -4.32
N GLY A 165 -3.15 17.41 -3.95
CA GLY A 165 -4.07 16.78 -4.93
C GLY A 165 -3.48 15.61 -5.73
N SER A 166 -2.17 15.32 -5.62
CA SER A 166 -1.55 14.20 -6.35
C SER A 166 -1.95 12.79 -5.87
N ARG A 167 -2.63 12.68 -4.71
CA ARG A 167 -3.10 11.41 -4.13
C ARG A 167 -4.60 11.44 -3.82
N GLN A 168 -5.26 10.30 -4.06
CA GLN A 168 -6.70 10.12 -3.84
C GLN A 168 -7.06 10.18 -2.35
N GLU A 169 -6.31 9.50 -1.47
CA GLU A 169 -6.53 9.50 -0.02
C GLU A 169 -5.42 10.26 0.71
N VAL A 170 -5.82 11.09 1.70
CA VAL A 170 -4.92 11.85 2.57
C VAL A 170 -5.40 11.76 4.01
N VAL A 171 -4.46 11.67 4.96
CA VAL A 171 -4.78 11.52 6.39
C VAL A 171 -5.26 12.84 7.00
N LEU A 172 -4.77 13.96 6.48
CA LEU A 172 -5.10 15.32 6.90
C LEU A 172 -5.61 16.09 5.68
N GLU A 173 -6.79 16.70 5.78
CA GLU A 173 -7.37 17.52 4.72
C GLU A 173 -8.08 18.75 5.29
N THR A 174 -7.99 19.85 4.55
CA THR A 174 -8.80 21.05 4.80
C THR A 174 -10.22 20.82 4.27
N LYS A 175 -11.18 21.61 4.77
CA LYS A 175 -12.58 21.47 4.33
C LYS A 175 -12.73 21.74 2.83
N GLU A 176 -12.02 22.75 2.30
CA GLU A 176 -12.02 23.06 0.87
C GLU A 176 -11.50 21.89 0.02
N THR A 177 -10.44 21.21 0.47
CA THR A 177 -9.89 20.04 -0.24
C THR A 177 -10.89 18.88 -0.26
N LYS A 178 -11.61 18.65 0.84
CA LYS A 178 -12.66 17.63 0.96
C LYS A 178 -13.86 17.94 0.06
N GLU A 179 -14.32 19.19 0.06
CA GLU A 179 -15.44 19.65 -0.77
C GLU A 179 -15.10 19.61 -2.28
N LYS A 180 -13.86 19.93 -2.67
CA LYS A 180 -13.39 19.80 -4.06
C LYS A 180 -13.29 18.36 -4.52
N LYS A 181 -12.85 17.43 -3.68
CA LYS A 181 -12.87 16.00 -4.01
C LYS A 181 -14.29 15.48 -4.23
N ALA A 182 -15.23 15.88 -3.36
CA ALA A 182 -16.64 15.51 -3.51
C ALA A 182 -17.27 16.08 -4.80
N SER A 183 -16.82 17.25 -5.29
CA SER A 183 -17.31 17.83 -6.55
C SER A 183 -16.60 17.29 -7.80
N LEU A 184 -15.36 16.83 -7.68
CA LEU A 184 -14.61 16.16 -8.75
C LEU A 184 -15.09 14.71 -8.99
N GLU A 185 -15.59 14.04 -7.96
CA GLU A 185 -16.24 12.72 -8.08
C GLU A 185 -17.52 12.75 -8.94
N ASP A 186 -18.14 13.92 -9.11
CA ASP A 186 -19.34 14.10 -9.95
C ASP A 186 -19.01 14.34 -11.45
N ASN A 187 -17.74 14.59 -11.81
CA ASN A 187 -17.31 14.91 -13.18
C ASN A 187 -16.14 14.07 -13.71
N SER A 188 -15.65 13.07 -12.97
CA SER A 188 -14.71 12.11 -13.55
C SER A 188 -15.42 11.23 -14.58
N VAL A 189 -14.91 11.24 -15.82
CA VAL A 189 -15.29 10.31 -16.88
C VAL A 189 -15.28 8.90 -16.30
N VAL A 190 -16.48 8.35 -16.13
CA VAL A 190 -16.71 6.98 -15.72
C VAL A 190 -16.11 6.10 -16.81
N VAL A 191 -14.87 5.64 -16.61
CA VAL A 191 -14.49 4.32 -17.14
C VAL A 191 -15.51 3.40 -16.49
N GLY A 192 -16.48 2.96 -17.30
CA GLY A 192 -17.70 2.28 -16.88
C GLY A 192 -17.45 1.50 -15.60
N ALA A 193 -18.05 1.96 -14.50
CA ALA A 193 -18.08 1.19 -13.27
C ALA A 193 -18.48 -0.23 -13.69
N VAL A 194 -17.54 -1.17 -13.60
CA VAL A 194 -17.86 -2.58 -13.77
C VAL A 194 -18.99 -2.80 -12.79
N SER A 195 -20.18 -3.09 -13.34
CA SER A 195 -21.41 -3.19 -12.57
C SER A 195 -21.09 -4.00 -11.33
N LYS A 196 -21.15 -3.35 -10.17
CA LYS A 196 -20.82 -3.93 -8.87
C LYS A 196 -21.63 -5.22 -8.78
N SER A 197 -21.01 -6.38 -9.05
CA SER A 197 -21.74 -7.63 -9.03
C SER A 197 -22.29 -7.78 -7.63
N THR A 198 -23.60 -7.89 -7.57
CA THR A 198 -24.47 -7.74 -6.41
C THR A 198 -24.38 -8.94 -5.48
N MET A 199 -23.18 -9.27 -5.01
CA MET A 199 -23.02 -10.19 -3.89
C MET A 199 -22.31 -9.46 -2.75
N ASP A 200 -23.12 -8.82 -1.93
CA ASP A 200 -22.69 -8.26 -0.67
C ASP A 200 -22.12 -9.39 0.21
N ARG A 201 -20.93 -9.16 0.75
CA ARG A 201 -20.21 -10.17 1.52
C ARG A 201 -20.86 -10.27 2.90
N ALA A 202 -21.44 -11.43 3.22
CA ALA A 202 -22.04 -11.65 4.53
C ALA A 202 -21.03 -11.44 5.67
N TYR A 203 -21.52 -10.97 6.83
CA TYR A 203 -20.71 -10.74 8.04
C TYR A 203 -19.91 -11.98 8.47
N LYS A 204 -20.44 -13.19 8.22
CA LYS A 204 -19.81 -14.47 8.54
C LYS A 204 -19.94 -15.42 7.36
N LEU A 205 -18.84 -16.10 7.04
CA LEU A 205 -18.79 -17.21 6.09
C LEU A 205 -18.30 -18.48 6.80
N ILE A 206 -18.71 -19.64 6.28
CA ILE A 206 -18.24 -20.94 6.74
C ILE A 206 -17.14 -21.40 5.77
N GLY A 207 -16.00 -21.83 6.29
CA GLY A 207 -14.89 -22.27 5.47
C GLY A 207 -14.03 -23.34 6.09
N THR A 208 -13.25 -24.00 5.24
CA THR A 208 -12.32 -25.08 5.58
C THR A 208 -10.90 -24.60 5.29
N THR A 209 -9.95 -24.89 6.18
CA THR A 209 -8.53 -24.56 5.97
C THR A 209 -7.71 -25.82 5.81
N TYR A 210 -7.00 -25.92 4.68
CA TYR A 210 -6.14 -27.02 4.31
C TYR A 210 -4.68 -26.66 4.53
N LYS A 211 -3.95 -27.57 5.16
CA LYS A 211 -2.50 -27.46 5.35
C LYS A 211 -1.80 -28.28 4.28
N VAL A 212 -1.08 -27.62 3.38
CA VAL A 212 -0.38 -28.24 2.26
C VAL A 212 1.10 -27.90 2.30
N LEU A 213 1.96 -28.90 2.07
CA LEU A 213 3.38 -28.63 1.90
C LEU A 213 3.62 -28.18 0.46
N THR A 214 4.30 -27.04 0.30
CA THR A 214 4.71 -26.50 -1.01
C THR A 214 6.22 -26.32 -1.04
N PRO A 215 6.84 -26.17 -2.23
CA PRO A 215 8.27 -25.88 -2.33
C PRO A 215 8.69 -24.55 -1.66
N GLN A 216 7.74 -23.63 -1.49
CA GLN A 216 7.95 -22.32 -0.86
C GLN A 216 7.72 -22.34 0.66
N GLY A 217 7.30 -23.48 1.22
CA GLY A 217 6.98 -23.62 2.64
C GLY A 217 5.62 -24.27 2.88
N ARG A 218 5.17 -24.28 4.13
CA ARG A 218 3.85 -24.81 4.49
C ARG A 218 2.79 -23.76 4.13
N ALA A 219 1.93 -24.08 3.18
CA ALA A 219 0.78 -23.26 2.82
C ALA A 219 -0.45 -23.65 3.63
N PHE A 220 -1.21 -22.64 4.05
CA PHE A 220 -2.55 -22.75 4.62
C PHE A 220 -3.51 -22.11 3.62
N ILE A 221 -4.34 -22.96 3.01
CA ILE A 221 -5.30 -22.55 1.98
C ILE A 221 -6.68 -22.64 2.60
N THR A 222 -7.33 -21.49 2.77
CA THR A 222 -8.68 -21.40 3.34
C THR A 222 -9.68 -21.17 2.22
N ILE A 223 -10.70 -22.03 2.13
CA ILE A 223 -11.82 -21.88 1.21
C ILE A 223 -13.05 -21.55 2.03
N ASN A 224 -13.66 -20.40 1.76
CA ASN A 224 -14.94 -19.99 2.32
C ASN A 224 -16.07 -20.19 1.30
N LYS A 225 -17.20 -20.66 1.81
CA LYS A 225 -18.41 -20.94 1.04
C LYS A 225 -19.45 -19.85 1.22
N GLY A 226 -20.22 -19.59 0.18
CA GLY A 226 -21.43 -18.77 0.25
C GLY A 226 -22.54 -19.48 1.02
N ASN A 227 -23.64 -18.77 1.28
CA ASN A 227 -24.81 -19.31 1.99
C ASN A 227 -25.46 -20.52 1.28
N ASP A 228 -25.26 -20.63 -0.04
CA ASP A 228 -25.70 -21.71 -0.92
C ASP A 228 -24.68 -22.87 -1.02
N GLY A 229 -23.57 -22.82 -0.27
CA GLY A 229 -22.50 -23.81 -0.33
C GLY A 229 -21.55 -23.64 -1.54
N SER A 230 -21.78 -22.64 -2.39
CA SER A 230 -20.92 -22.33 -3.54
C SER A 230 -19.55 -21.78 -3.11
N PRO A 231 -18.50 -21.96 -3.92
CA PRO A 231 -17.19 -21.35 -3.64
C PRO A 231 -17.30 -19.83 -3.68
N PHE A 232 -16.77 -19.15 -2.65
CA PHE A 232 -16.93 -17.71 -2.50
C PHE A 232 -15.59 -16.97 -2.34
N GLU A 233 -14.75 -17.39 -1.40
CA GLU A 233 -13.45 -16.74 -1.15
C GLU A 233 -12.36 -17.79 -0.91
N VAL A 234 -11.15 -17.48 -1.37
CA VAL A 234 -9.95 -18.31 -1.19
C VAL A 234 -8.82 -17.44 -0.64
N PHE A 235 -8.23 -17.87 0.47
CA PHE A 235 -7.03 -17.27 1.04
C PHE A 235 -5.88 -18.26 1.00
N ALA A 236 -4.68 -17.79 0.65
CA ALA A 236 -3.48 -18.62 0.63
C ALA A 236 -2.38 -17.93 1.43
N ASN A 237 -1.99 -18.54 2.56
CA ASN A 237 -0.93 -18.04 3.43
C ASN A 237 0.22 -19.04 3.48
N VAL A 238 1.43 -18.63 3.13
CA VAL A 238 2.61 -19.51 3.12
C VAL A 238 3.51 -19.17 4.30
N GLY A 239 3.58 -20.07 5.28
CA GLY A 239 4.36 -19.87 6.50
C GLY A 239 5.86 -19.89 6.24
N LYS A 240 6.56 -18.89 6.79
CA LYS A 240 8.01 -18.66 6.65
C LYS A 240 8.48 -18.44 5.21
N ALA A 241 7.57 -18.15 4.29
CA ALA A 241 7.94 -17.66 2.98
C ALA A 241 8.39 -16.19 3.10
N GLY A 242 9.34 -15.75 2.27
CA GLY A 242 9.78 -14.35 2.24
C GLY A 242 8.62 -13.37 1.97
N SER A 243 8.90 -12.07 2.10
CA SER A 243 7.92 -10.99 1.86
C SER A 243 7.21 -11.14 0.51
N ASP A 244 7.96 -11.45 -0.54
CA ASP A 244 7.46 -11.43 -1.91
C ASP A 244 6.50 -12.59 -2.19
N VAL A 245 6.83 -13.79 -1.68
CA VAL A 245 5.95 -14.96 -1.80
C VAL A 245 4.67 -14.76 -1.01
N THR A 246 4.74 -14.10 0.14
CA THR A 246 3.56 -13.77 0.95
C THR A 246 2.65 -12.79 0.19
N ALA A 247 3.22 -11.71 -0.35
CA ALA A 247 2.47 -10.73 -1.14
C ALA A 247 1.83 -11.35 -2.39
N LEU A 248 2.56 -12.19 -3.13
CA LEU A 248 2.03 -12.88 -4.32
C LEU A 248 0.95 -13.91 -3.95
N SER A 249 1.07 -14.59 -2.81
CA SER A 249 0.05 -15.54 -2.34
C SER A 249 -1.23 -14.83 -1.92
N GLU A 250 -1.12 -13.66 -1.28
CA GLU A 250 -2.26 -12.81 -0.97
C GLU A 250 -2.94 -12.30 -2.25
N ALA A 251 -2.14 -11.80 -3.21
CA ALA A 251 -2.65 -11.34 -4.50
C ALA A 251 -3.40 -12.46 -5.25
N LEU A 252 -2.85 -13.67 -5.27
CA LEU A 252 -3.49 -14.84 -5.86
C LEU A 252 -4.86 -15.12 -5.21
N GLY A 253 -4.93 -15.16 -3.87
CA GLY A 253 -6.18 -15.37 -3.14
C GLY A 253 -7.23 -14.30 -3.44
N ARG A 254 -6.83 -13.03 -3.48
CA ARG A 254 -7.71 -11.90 -3.81
C ARG A 254 -8.27 -12.00 -5.23
N LEU A 255 -7.44 -12.35 -6.22
CA LEU A 255 -7.87 -12.51 -7.62
C LEU A 255 -8.85 -13.66 -7.79
N ILE A 256 -8.55 -14.83 -7.21
CA ILE A 256 -9.44 -16.00 -7.23
C ILE A 256 -10.78 -15.66 -6.56
N SER A 257 -10.74 -14.99 -5.40
CA SER A 257 -11.95 -14.56 -4.68
C SER A 257 -12.76 -13.54 -5.49
N GLY A 258 -12.10 -12.62 -6.20
CA GLY A 258 -12.77 -11.69 -7.11
C GLY A 258 -13.51 -12.41 -8.23
N TRP A 259 -12.83 -13.35 -8.90
CA TRP A 259 -13.41 -14.10 -10.01
C TRP A 259 -14.58 -15.00 -9.58
N LEU A 260 -14.50 -15.62 -8.40
CA LEU A 260 -15.60 -16.41 -7.83
C LEU A 260 -16.81 -15.56 -7.46
N ARG A 261 -16.61 -14.33 -6.97
CA ARG A 261 -17.71 -13.44 -6.57
C ARG A 261 -18.42 -12.83 -7.79
N ASP A 262 -17.68 -12.53 -8.84
CA ASP A 262 -18.24 -11.89 -10.05
C ASP A 262 -18.95 -12.87 -10.98
N SER A 263 -18.66 -14.16 -10.87
CA SER A 263 -19.20 -15.16 -11.79
C SER A 263 -20.65 -15.55 -11.50
N ASN A 264 -21.44 -15.62 -12.58
CA ASN A 264 -22.79 -16.17 -12.57
C ASN A 264 -22.83 -17.70 -12.36
N ASP A 265 -21.77 -18.42 -12.76
CA ASP A 265 -21.62 -19.87 -12.54
C ASP A 265 -20.32 -20.17 -11.80
N LYS A 266 -20.42 -20.18 -10.48
CA LYS A 266 -19.30 -20.34 -9.55
C LYS A 266 -18.64 -21.71 -9.65
N LEU A 267 -19.39 -22.78 -9.96
CA LEU A 267 -18.83 -24.12 -10.09
C LEU A 267 -18.06 -24.27 -11.40
N LYS A 268 -18.58 -23.71 -12.51
CA LYS A 268 -17.83 -23.66 -13.77
C LYS A 268 -16.55 -22.84 -13.62
N THR A 269 -16.64 -21.68 -12.98
CA THR A 269 -15.50 -20.79 -12.73
C THR A 269 -14.45 -21.45 -11.85
N LEU A 270 -14.88 -22.16 -10.81
CA LEU A 270 -13.96 -22.95 -9.99
C LEU A 270 -13.23 -24.00 -10.82
N LYS A 271 -13.93 -24.74 -11.70
CA LYS A 271 -13.27 -25.71 -12.59
C LYS A 271 -12.24 -25.04 -13.50
N GLU A 272 -12.56 -23.85 -14.01
CA GLU A 272 -11.65 -23.08 -14.86
C GLU A 272 -10.41 -22.60 -14.10
N ILE A 273 -10.59 -22.08 -12.88
CA ILE A 273 -9.49 -21.73 -11.97
C ILE A 273 -8.61 -22.95 -11.69
N VAL A 274 -9.21 -24.11 -11.39
CA VAL A 274 -8.47 -25.35 -11.17
C VAL A 274 -7.64 -25.71 -12.41
N VAL A 275 -8.22 -25.67 -13.62
CA VAL A 275 -7.51 -25.98 -14.87
C VAL A 275 -6.39 -24.99 -15.15
N GLN A 276 -6.56 -23.71 -14.86
CA GLN A 276 -5.52 -22.71 -15.12
C GLN A 276 -4.36 -22.81 -14.13
N LEU A 277 -4.63 -23.17 -12.87
CA LEU A 277 -3.62 -23.17 -11.82
C LEU A 277 -2.93 -24.53 -11.62
N ILE A 278 -3.59 -25.63 -12.00
CA ILE A 278 -3.02 -26.98 -11.86
C ILE A 278 -1.76 -27.12 -12.71
N GLY A 279 -0.69 -27.65 -12.12
CA GLY A 279 0.58 -27.86 -12.82
C GLY A 279 1.45 -26.62 -12.99
N ILE A 280 1.01 -25.42 -12.58
CA ILE A 280 1.91 -24.26 -12.46
C ILE A 280 3.00 -24.63 -11.45
N GLY A 281 4.26 -24.67 -11.90
CA GLY A 281 5.37 -25.19 -11.09
C GLY A 281 6.62 -24.33 -11.21
N GLY A 282 7.45 -24.39 -10.18
CA GLY A 282 8.82 -23.85 -10.22
C GLY A 282 9.88 -24.95 -10.31
N ALA A 283 11.14 -24.59 -10.09
CA ALA A 283 12.28 -25.52 -10.15
C ALA A 283 12.25 -26.66 -9.10
N ARG A 284 11.37 -26.58 -8.10
CA ARG A 284 11.24 -27.57 -7.02
C ARG A 284 9.80 -28.05 -6.92
N SER A 285 9.62 -29.31 -6.54
CA SER A 285 8.31 -29.89 -6.21
C SER A 285 8.41 -30.74 -4.95
N VAL A 286 7.33 -30.83 -4.18
CA VAL A 286 7.26 -31.63 -2.95
C VAL A 286 6.16 -32.67 -3.05
N GLY A 287 6.38 -33.86 -2.49
CA GLY A 287 5.44 -34.99 -2.60
C GLY A 287 5.60 -35.81 -3.90
N ILE A 288 4.85 -36.90 -4.01
CA ILE A 288 4.99 -37.92 -5.08
C ILE A 288 3.61 -38.25 -5.66
N GLY A 289 3.57 -38.55 -6.97
CA GLY A 289 2.36 -38.97 -7.67
C GLY A 289 1.26 -37.89 -7.66
N ALA A 290 0.01 -38.30 -7.43
CA ALA A 290 -1.14 -37.38 -7.40
C ALA A 290 -1.03 -36.28 -6.33
N LYS A 291 -0.27 -36.53 -5.25
CA LYS A 291 -0.03 -35.59 -4.15
C LYS A 291 1.20 -34.69 -4.35
N ARG A 292 1.86 -34.76 -5.51
CA ARG A 292 3.01 -33.89 -5.85
C ARG A 292 2.53 -32.44 -6.02
N VAL A 293 3.12 -31.49 -5.33
CA VAL A 293 2.82 -30.06 -5.40
C VAL A 293 4.03 -29.29 -5.91
N SER A 294 3.85 -28.51 -6.96
CA SER A 294 4.94 -27.84 -7.69
C SER A 294 5.06 -26.34 -7.39
N SER A 295 4.01 -25.73 -6.83
CA SER A 295 3.99 -24.33 -6.40
C SER A 295 2.79 -24.03 -5.49
N VAL A 296 2.67 -22.79 -5.02
CA VAL A 296 1.49 -22.30 -4.28
C VAL A 296 0.23 -22.28 -5.17
N PRO A 297 0.23 -21.75 -6.41
CA PRO A 297 -0.88 -21.91 -7.35
C PRO A 297 -1.36 -23.35 -7.53
N ASP A 298 -0.43 -24.28 -7.75
CA ASP A 298 -0.75 -25.70 -7.94
C ASP A 298 -1.34 -26.33 -6.66
N ALA A 299 -0.88 -25.89 -5.48
CA ALA A 299 -1.47 -26.27 -4.21
C ALA A 299 -2.92 -25.78 -4.07
N VAL A 300 -3.20 -24.52 -4.44
CA VAL A 300 -4.56 -23.95 -4.43
C VAL A 300 -5.49 -24.72 -5.37
N ALA A 301 -5.03 -25.04 -6.58
CA ALA A 301 -5.79 -25.83 -7.55
C ALA A 301 -6.18 -27.21 -6.99
N LYS A 302 -5.23 -27.92 -6.37
CA LYS A 302 -5.46 -29.25 -5.79
C LYS A 302 -6.43 -29.21 -4.62
N VAL A 303 -6.31 -28.21 -3.76
CA VAL A 303 -7.22 -28.03 -2.61
C VAL A 303 -8.63 -27.69 -3.08
N LEU A 304 -8.78 -26.82 -4.08
CA LEU A 304 -10.09 -26.52 -4.67
C LEU A 304 -10.71 -27.75 -5.33
N ALA A 305 -9.90 -28.54 -6.04
CA ALA A 305 -10.37 -29.77 -6.67
C ALA A 305 -10.79 -30.83 -5.64
N GLU A 306 -10.06 -30.97 -4.54
CA GLU A 306 -10.39 -31.88 -3.44
C GLU A 306 -11.71 -31.47 -2.75
N GLU A 307 -11.86 -30.19 -2.38
CA GLU A 307 -13.04 -29.67 -1.68
C GLU A 307 -14.33 -29.81 -2.51
N TYR A 308 -14.26 -29.64 -3.83
CA TYR A 308 -15.43 -29.66 -4.73
C TYR A 308 -15.51 -30.91 -5.60
N GLY A 309 -14.68 -31.93 -5.34
CA GLY A 309 -14.72 -33.21 -6.05
C GLY A 309 -14.42 -33.11 -7.56
N VAL A 310 -13.60 -32.14 -7.98
CA VAL A 310 -13.19 -31.98 -9.38
C VAL A 310 -12.12 -33.01 -9.71
N GLN A 311 -12.35 -33.86 -10.71
CA GLN A 311 -11.35 -34.84 -11.13
C GLN A 311 -10.23 -34.19 -11.94
N ILE A 312 -9.00 -34.31 -11.44
CA ILE A 312 -7.78 -33.87 -12.12
C ILE A 312 -7.18 -35.07 -12.85
N ARG A 313 -7.02 -34.99 -14.18
CA ARG A 313 -6.28 -36.02 -14.95
C ARG A 313 -4.79 -35.93 -14.60
N SER A 314 -4.15 -37.08 -14.34
CA SER A 314 -2.79 -37.18 -13.79
C SER A 314 -1.65 -36.83 -14.75
N ASN A 315 -1.96 -36.51 -16.00
CA ASN A 315 -0.98 -36.15 -17.01
C ASN A 315 -1.24 -34.70 -17.40
N GLY A 316 -0.24 -33.83 -17.32
CA GLY A 316 -0.31 -32.35 -17.46
C GLY A 316 -0.76 -31.80 -18.82
N SER A 317 -1.73 -32.44 -19.47
CA SER A 317 -2.56 -31.88 -20.51
C SER A 317 -3.80 -31.25 -19.86
N ASN A 318 -3.88 -29.91 -19.92
CA ASN A 318 -5.12 -29.18 -19.69
C ASN A 318 -6.23 -29.80 -20.53
N LEU A 319 -7.32 -30.23 -19.90
CA LEU A 319 -8.68 -30.33 -20.45
C LEU A 319 -9.57 -31.03 -19.40
N VAL A 320 -10.55 -30.30 -18.85
CA VAL A 320 -11.84 -30.87 -18.43
C VAL A 320 -12.68 -30.89 -19.69
N GLU A 321 -13.30 -32.03 -20.02
CA GLU A 321 -13.99 -32.24 -21.31
C GLU A 321 -14.95 -31.10 -21.67
N GLU A 322 -14.67 -30.43 -22.78
CA GLU A 322 -15.63 -30.22 -23.88
C GLU A 322 -14.85 -29.99 -25.19
N ASN A 323 -15.29 -30.68 -26.24
CA ASN A 323 -14.66 -30.76 -27.57
C ASN A 323 -14.22 -29.41 -28.16
N LYS A 324 -12.91 -29.18 -28.33
CA LYS A 324 -12.36 -28.42 -29.47
C LYS A 324 -10.84 -28.62 -29.65
N LYS A 325 -10.42 -28.50 -30.91
CA LYS A 325 -9.11 -28.88 -31.47
C LYS A 325 -7.94 -28.03 -30.95
N GLU A 326 -6.81 -28.70 -30.92
CA GLU A 326 -5.48 -28.36 -30.42
C GLU A 326 -4.94 -26.98 -30.81
N VAL A 327 -4.31 -26.32 -29.83
CA VAL A 327 -3.12 -25.51 -30.05
C VAL A 327 -2.09 -25.96 -29.01
N SER A 328 -1.03 -26.63 -29.45
CA SER A 328 0.09 -27.03 -28.61
C SER A 328 0.99 -25.82 -28.34
N VAL A 329 1.14 -25.43 -27.08
CA VAL A 329 2.23 -24.52 -26.66
C VAL A 329 3.27 -25.34 -25.88
N PHE A 330 4.52 -25.08 -26.22
CA PHE A 330 5.73 -25.88 -26.01
C PHE A 330 6.00 -26.41 -24.59
N SER A 331 6.70 -27.55 -24.56
CA SER A 331 7.21 -28.23 -23.37
C SER A 331 8.22 -27.38 -22.58
N TYR A 332 8.09 -27.38 -21.26
CA TYR A 332 9.03 -26.80 -20.30
C TYR A 332 10.49 -27.17 -20.60
N ILE A 333 11.29 -26.18 -20.99
CA ILE A 333 12.75 -26.29 -21.02
C ILE A 333 13.24 -25.96 -19.61
N ASN A 334 13.86 -26.93 -18.94
CA ASN A 334 14.42 -26.74 -17.60
C ASN A 334 15.61 -25.77 -17.69
N MET A 335 15.44 -24.60 -17.08
CA MET A 335 16.45 -23.55 -17.04
C MET A 335 17.22 -23.63 -15.73
N CYS A 336 18.56 -23.52 -15.79
CA CYS A 336 19.41 -23.53 -14.62
C CYS A 336 19.11 -22.31 -13.74
N PRO A 337 18.85 -22.48 -12.44
CA PRO A 337 18.52 -21.37 -11.55
C PRO A 337 19.73 -20.48 -11.22
N GLU A 338 20.96 -20.94 -11.47
CA GLU A 338 22.18 -20.19 -11.18
C GLU A 338 22.66 -19.37 -12.38
N CYS A 339 22.64 -19.95 -13.59
CA CYS A 339 23.17 -19.29 -14.79
C CYS A 339 22.11 -18.97 -15.86
N GLY A 340 20.86 -19.39 -15.68
CA GLY A 340 19.78 -19.14 -16.64
C GLY A 340 19.89 -19.94 -17.94
N ASN A 341 20.84 -20.86 -18.06
CA ASN A 341 21.03 -21.65 -19.28
C ASN A 341 20.11 -22.88 -19.33
N THR A 342 19.74 -23.34 -20.51
CA THR A 342 18.76 -24.42 -20.71
C THR A 342 19.36 -25.83 -20.59
N SER A 343 20.64 -25.93 -20.21
CA SER A 343 21.41 -27.16 -20.05
C SER A 343 21.19 -27.88 -18.71
N LEU A 344 20.01 -27.74 -18.08
CA LEU A 344 19.67 -28.39 -16.81
C LEU A 344 19.02 -29.75 -17.08
N VAL A 345 19.71 -30.84 -16.70
CA VAL A 345 19.32 -32.22 -16.99
C VAL A 345 19.14 -33.00 -15.69
N GLN A 346 18.10 -33.84 -15.61
CA GLN A 346 17.92 -34.78 -14.49
C GLN A 346 18.65 -36.09 -14.76
N GLN A 347 19.56 -36.46 -13.85
CA GLN A 347 20.26 -37.73 -13.89
C GLN A 347 20.52 -38.22 -12.45
N GLU A 348 20.34 -39.53 -12.21
CA GLU A 348 20.64 -40.18 -10.92
C GLU A 348 19.92 -39.56 -9.71
N GLY A 349 18.70 -39.04 -9.92
CA GLY A 349 17.91 -38.41 -8.85
C GLY A 349 18.32 -36.96 -8.52
N CYS A 350 19.29 -36.40 -9.23
CA CYS A 350 19.74 -35.02 -9.08
C CYS A 350 19.51 -34.23 -10.37
N SER A 351 19.30 -32.92 -10.26
CA SER A 351 19.33 -31.99 -11.40
C SER A 351 20.73 -31.42 -11.52
N LYS A 352 21.38 -31.59 -12.67
CA LYS A 352 22.73 -31.09 -12.97
C LYS A 352 22.72 -30.12 -14.16
N CYS A 353 23.40 -28.99 -14.03
CA CYS A 353 23.66 -28.08 -15.13
C CYS A 353 25.07 -28.34 -15.67
N PHE A 354 25.16 -28.68 -16.95
CA PHE A 354 26.44 -28.95 -17.60
C PHE A 354 27.26 -27.69 -17.91
N GLU A 355 26.67 -26.49 -17.79
CA GLU A 355 27.37 -25.24 -18.10
C GLU A 355 28.08 -24.65 -16.88
N CYS A 356 27.39 -24.51 -15.75
CA CYS A 356 27.95 -23.88 -14.55
C CYS A 356 28.29 -24.87 -13.43
N GLY A 357 27.99 -26.17 -13.62
CA GLY A 357 28.22 -27.19 -12.60
C GLY A 357 27.20 -27.22 -11.46
N PHE A 358 26.15 -26.39 -11.51
CA PHE A 358 25.04 -26.41 -10.54
C PHE A 358 24.48 -27.83 -10.41
N SER A 359 24.42 -28.37 -9.19
CA SER A 359 23.78 -29.66 -8.92
C SER A 359 22.91 -29.61 -7.69
N VAL A 360 21.69 -30.14 -7.77
CA VAL A 360 20.79 -30.29 -6.62
C VAL A 360 20.14 -31.66 -6.60
N CYS A 361 20.26 -32.34 -5.47
CA CYS A 361 19.58 -33.57 -5.08
C CYS A 361 18.71 -33.20 -3.86
#